data_AF-A0A1I3FB04-F1
#
_entry.id   AF-A0A1I3FB04-F1
#
_cell.length_a   1.000
_cell.length_b   1.000
_cell.length_c   1.000
_cell.angle_alpha   90.00
_cell.angle_beta   90.00
_cell.angle_gamma   90.00
#
_symmetry.space_group_name_H-M   'P 1'
#
loop_
_entity.id
_entity.type
_entity.pdbx_description
1 polymer ?
#
loop_
_entity_poly.entity_id
_entity_poly.type
_entity_poly.pdbx_seq_one_letter_code
_entity_poly.pdbx_strand_id
1 'polypeptide(L)'
;MSKVTIRGKLASPENLRQLRFATARALTWTAQSAQAAVRSEFGSILHEPRQITLQSPKIIPAKKDNLTAKVFIKDDLAKGTAPAKYLRALEAGGPRVPKRFEKALIFARVLLPGEYATPHPKGPLVNDGPGVGGTYTKMLSQFKASRDPSQNETETSKKRKRKGKKFYPRFFRQGDVIFARHSAKRGDIVPMLNIVKGAPSYKQTLRFRETVRRTVEKDFQRLFEQSLRDAMRTRR
;
A
#
# COMPACT_ATOMS: atom_id res chain seq x y z
N MET A 1 50.87 51.54 -3.08
CA MET A 1 50.27 50.30 -2.54
C MET A 1 49.65 49.50 -3.69
N SER A 2 50.23 48.36 -4.03
CA SER A 2 49.69 47.44 -5.03
C SER A 2 48.46 46.72 -4.47
N LYS A 3 47.32 46.81 -5.14
CA LYS A 3 46.09 46.07 -4.82
C LYS A 3 45.89 44.97 -5.86
N VAL A 4 45.73 43.72 -5.40
CA VAL A 4 45.39 42.57 -6.25
C VAL A 4 43.99 42.11 -5.89
N THR A 5 43.11 42.07 -6.89
CA THR A 5 41.72 41.63 -6.71
C THR A 5 41.56 40.20 -7.21
N ILE A 6 41.41 39.24 -6.29
CA ILE A 6 41.10 37.85 -6.62
C ILE A 6 39.59 37.72 -6.80
N ARG A 7 39.13 37.49 -8.04
CA ARG A 7 37.72 37.21 -8.33
C ARG A 7 37.49 35.70 -8.41
N GLY A 8 36.48 35.20 -7.70
CA GLY A 8 36.10 33.80 -7.76
C GLY A 8 35.62 33.40 -9.16
N LYS A 9 36.34 32.51 -9.85
CA LYS A 9 35.99 32.01 -11.19
C LYS A 9 34.58 31.39 -11.26
N LEU A 10 34.02 30.93 -10.15
CA LEU A 10 32.69 30.29 -10.06
C LEU A 10 31.51 31.27 -10.20
N ALA A 11 31.71 32.58 -10.03
CA ALA A 11 30.64 33.56 -10.05
C ALA A 11 30.16 33.95 -11.47
N SER A 12 30.71 33.34 -12.54
CA SER A 12 30.23 33.64 -13.88
C SER A 12 28.77 33.16 -14.06
N PRO A 13 27.92 33.91 -14.79
CA PRO A 13 26.53 33.51 -15.04
C PRO A 13 26.41 32.11 -15.65
N GLU A 14 27.36 31.72 -16.50
CA GLU A 14 27.46 30.37 -17.07
C GLU A 14 27.74 29.29 -16.02
N ASN A 15 28.68 29.54 -15.12
CA ASN A 15 29.01 28.59 -14.04
C ASN A 15 27.83 28.41 -13.08
N LEU A 16 27.07 29.48 -12.81
CA LEU A 16 25.84 29.39 -12.02
C LEU A 16 24.76 28.56 -12.74
N ARG A 17 24.64 28.67 -14.07
CA ARG A 17 23.73 27.81 -14.87
C ARG A 17 24.14 26.34 -14.80
N GLN A 18 25.44 26.05 -14.96
CA GLN A 18 25.96 24.68 -14.88
C GLN A 18 25.82 24.10 -13.47
N LEU A 19 26.04 24.91 -12.42
CA LEU A 19 25.84 24.52 -11.03
C LEU A 19 24.38 24.13 -10.76
N ARG A 20 23.41 24.93 -11.22
CA ARG A 20 21.97 24.59 -11.08
C ARG A 20 21.62 23.32 -11.84
N PHE A 21 22.17 23.14 -13.05
CA PHE A 21 21.96 21.91 -13.83
C PHE A 21 22.53 20.68 -13.12
N ALA A 22 23.78 20.76 -12.64
CA ALA A 22 24.43 19.70 -11.89
C ALA A 22 23.65 19.35 -10.62
N THR A 23 23.16 20.36 -9.89
CA THR A 23 22.35 20.17 -8.68
C THR A 23 21.03 19.46 -9.00
N ALA A 24 20.30 19.90 -10.02
CA ALA A 24 19.05 19.26 -10.43
C ALA A 24 19.26 17.79 -10.86
N ARG A 25 20.36 17.52 -11.59
CA ARG A 25 20.73 16.16 -12.01
C ARG A 25 21.09 15.28 -10.81
N ALA A 26 21.91 15.79 -9.90
CA ALA A 26 22.32 15.08 -8.68
C ALA A 26 21.12 14.74 -7.78
N LEU A 27 20.21 15.71 -7.57
CA LEU A 27 18.97 15.49 -6.82
C LEU A 27 18.09 14.41 -7.47
N THR A 28 17.96 14.44 -8.80
CA THR A 28 17.16 13.47 -9.54
C THR A 28 17.76 12.07 -9.44
N TRP A 29 19.07 11.92 -9.61
CA TRP A 29 19.76 10.64 -9.48
C TRP A 29 19.74 10.11 -8.05
N THR A 30 19.87 10.99 -7.05
CA THR A 30 19.75 10.61 -5.64
C THR A 30 18.34 10.11 -5.34
N ALA A 31 17.31 10.78 -5.87
CA ALA A 31 15.93 10.32 -5.76
C ALA A 31 15.69 8.96 -6.43
N GLN A 32 16.31 8.70 -7.59
CA GLN A 32 16.27 7.38 -8.25
C GLN A 32 16.95 6.29 -7.40
N SER A 33 18.11 6.58 -6.80
CA SER A 33 18.78 5.66 -5.87
C SER A 33 17.89 5.36 -4.65
N ALA A 34 17.28 6.39 -4.05
CA ALA A 34 16.37 6.23 -2.93
C ALA A 34 15.12 5.42 -3.30
N GLN A 35 14.56 5.63 -4.50
CA GLN A 35 13.45 4.83 -5.02
C GLN A 35 13.82 3.34 -5.15
N ALA A 36 15.01 3.04 -5.66
CA ALA A 36 15.50 1.67 -5.77
C ALA A 36 15.72 1.02 -4.39
N ALA A 37 16.29 1.77 -3.44
CA ALA A 37 16.49 1.30 -2.07
C ALA A 37 15.16 0.97 -1.37
N VAL A 38 14.16 1.84 -1.48
CA VAL A 38 12.81 1.58 -0.93
C VAL A 38 12.16 0.37 -1.61
N ARG A 39 12.33 0.21 -2.92
CA ARG A 39 11.82 -0.96 -3.64
C ARG A 39 12.47 -2.27 -3.17
N SER A 40 13.77 -2.24 -2.86
CA SER A 40 14.49 -3.39 -2.29
C SER A 40 14.00 -3.71 -0.87
N GLU A 41 13.76 -2.69 -0.05
CA GLU A 41 13.16 -2.84 1.28
C GLU A 41 11.80 -3.54 1.19
N PHE A 42 10.94 -3.15 0.24
CA PHE A 42 9.65 -3.81 0.02
C PHE A 42 9.78 -5.30 -0.30
N GLY A 43 10.76 -5.69 -1.11
CA GLY A 43 11.02 -7.10 -1.42
C GLY A 43 11.48 -7.92 -0.21
N SER A 44 12.03 -7.27 0.82
CA SER A 44 12.57 -7.91 2.01
C SER A 44 11.52 -8.03 3.13
N ILE A 45 10.66 -7.01 3.29
CA ILE A 45 9.70 -6.95 4.40
C ILE A 45 8.31 -7.49 4.06
N LEU A 46 7.93 -7.51 2.77
CA LEU A 46 6.60 -7.92 2.35
C LEU A 46 6.61 -9.38 1.94
N HIS A 47 5.64 -10.14 2.43
CA HIS A 47 5.36 -11.49 1.93
C HIS A 47 4.59 -11.41 0.61
N GLU A 48 5.14 -11.99 -0.45
CA GLU A 48 4.53 -12.05 -1.80
C GLU A 48 3.92 -10.72 -2.29
N PRO A 49 4.69 -9.62 -2.33
CA PRO A 49 4.16 -8.33 -2.72
C PRO A 49 3.75 -8.34 -4.19
N ARG A 50 2.51 -7.91 -4.46
CA ARG A 50 2.05 -7.69 -5.84
C ARG A 50 2.94 -6.66 -6.55
N GLN A 51 3.10 -6.81 -7.86
CA GLN A 51 3.92 -5.90 -8.68
C GLN A 51 3.53 -4.42 -8.50
N ILE A 52 2.25 -4.14 -8.33
CA ILE A 52 1.75 -2.79 -8.09
C ILE A 52 2.27 -2.17 -6.79
N THR A 53 2.52 -3.00 -5.77
CA THR A 53 3.10 -2.61 -4.50
C THR A 53 4.60 -2.33 -4.69
N LEU A 54 5.32 -3.24 -5.35
CA LEU A 54 6.75 -3.10 -5.62
C LEU A 54 7.08 -1.87 -6.48
N GLN A 55 6.19 -1.49 -7.40
CA GLN A 55 6.37 -0.34 -8.29
C GLN A 55 5.76 0.96 -7.73
N SER A 56 5.22 0.93 -6.51
CA SER A 56 4.56 2.08 -5.91
C SER A 56 5.48 3.22 -5.47
N PRO A 57 6.78 3.02 -5.13
CA PRO A 57 7.69 4.14 -4.92
C PRO A 57 7.88 4.90 -6.23
N LYS A 58 7.63 6.20 -6.23
CA LYS A 58 7.72 7.11 -7.37
C LYS A 58 8.53 8.34 -7.00
N ILE A 59 9.00 9.03 -8.03
CA ILE A 59 9.79 10.25 -7.90
C ILE A 59 9.17 11.39 -8.70
N ILE A 60 9.31 12.60 -8.18
CA ILE A 60 9.21 13.84 -8.95
C ILE A 60 10.65 14.33 -9.12
N PRO A 61 11.19 14.35 -10.36
CA PRO A 61 12.56 14.76 -10.60
C PRO A 61 12.75 16.26 -10.33
N ALA A 62 13.96 16.65 -9.95
CA ALA A 62 14.30 18.05 -9.79
C ALA A 62 14.47 18.72 -11.16
N LYS A 63 14.09 19.99 -11.24
CA LYS A 63 14.24 20.80 -12.44
C LYS A 63 15.25 21.94 -12.19
N LYS A 64 15.76 22.57 -13.24
CA LYS A 64 16.78 23.64 -13.09
C LYS A 64 16.21 24.89 -12.41
N ASP A 65 14.92 25.16 -12.63
CA ASP A 65 14.10 26.20 -12.02
C ASP A 65 13.70 25.84 -10.58
N ASN A 66 13.43 24.56 -10.31
CA ASN A 66 13.08 24.06 -8.96
C ASN A 66 14.01 22.91 -8.53
N LEU A 67 14.99 23.24 -7.69
CA LEU A 67 15.99 22.32 -7.13
C LEU A 67 15.43 21.45 -6.00
N THR A 68 14.27 20.85 -6.22
CA THR A 68 13.62 19.95 -5.28
C THR A 68 13.25 18.65 -5.99
N ALA A 69 13.72 17.52 -5.47
CA ALA A 69 13.24 16.20 -5.87
C ALA A 69 12.35 15.65 -4.75
N LYS A 70 11.28 14.92 -5.12
CA LYS A 70 10.39 14.26 -4.14
C LYS A 70 10.39 12.76 -4.38
N VAL A 71 10.48 11.98 -3.31
CA VAL A 71 10.26 10.53 -3.31
C VAL A 71 8.99 10.26 -2.52
N PHE A 72 8.05 9.52 -3.10
CA PHE A 72 6.75 9.27 -2.48
C PHE A 72 6.21 7.90 -2.88
N ILE A 73 5.25 7.40 -2.11
CA ILE A 73 4.52 6.18 -2.44
C ILE A 73 3.24 6.60 -3.14
N LYS A 74 2.93 5.95 -4.27
CA LYS A 74 1.73 6.21 -5.05
C LYS A 74 0.44 6.09 -4.20
N ASP A 75 -0.35 7.16 -4.18
CA ASP A 75 -1.56 7.31 -3.36
C ASP A 75 -2.87 7.26 -4.18
N ASP A 76 -2.76 7.22 -5.51
CA ASP A 76 -3.85 7.11 -6.47
C ASP A 76 -3.84 5.76 -7.20
N LEU A 77 -5.02 5.25 -7.52
CA LEU A 77 -5.17 4.05 -8.34
C LEU A 77 -6.54 4.01 -9.03
N ALA A 78 -6.55 3.75 -10.34
CA ALA A 78 -7.79 3.68 -11.13
C ALA A 78 -8.76 2.58 -10.66
N LYS A 79 -8.23 1.45 -10.16
CA LYS A 79 -9.02 0.34 -9.63
C LYS A 79 -8.33 -0.31 -8.44
N GLY A 80 -9.05 -0.42 -7.31
CA GLY A 80 -8.57 -1.09 -6.11
C GLY A 80 -8.14 -0.13 -5.00
N THR A 81 -7.26 -0.60 -4.10
CA THR A 81 -6.76 0.20 -2.98
C THR A 81 -5.35 0.68 -3.29
N ALA A 82 -5.13 1.98 -3.22
CA ALA A 82 -3.83 2.59 -3.50
C ALA A 82 -2.75 2.12 -2.50
N PRO A 83 -1.50 1.91 -2.95
CA PRO A 83 -0.39 1.48 -2.12
C PRO A 83 -0.16 2.29 -0.85
N ALA A 84 -0.17 3.61 -0.95
CA ALA A 84 0.03 4.48 0.21
C ALA A 84 -0.96 4.20 1.35
N LYS A 85 -2.19 3.76 1.06
CA LYS A 85 -3.21 3.53 2.10
C LYS A 85 -2.91 2.34 3.00
N TYR A 86 -2.41 1.24 2.43
CA TYR A 86 -2.08 0.06 3.24
C TYR A 86 -0.63 0.07 3.72
N LEU A 87 0.29 0.73 3.00
CA LEU A 87 1.69 0.88 3.44
C LEU A 87 1.84 1.90 4.57
N ARG A 88 0.96 2.90 4.66
CA ARG A 88 0.95 3.86 5.79
C ARG A 88 0.83 3.16 7.14
N ALA A 89 0.11 2.05 7.23
CA ALA A 89 0.02 1.28 8.47
C ALA A 89 1.36 0.63 8.87
N LEU A 90 2.18 0.26 7.89
CA LEU A 90 3.51 -0.30 8.13
C LEU A 90 4.55 0.78 8.46
N GLU A 91 4.35 2.00 7.95
CA GLU A 91 5.22 3.15 8.19
C GLU A 91 4.92 3.84 9.53
N ALA A 92 3.65 4.09 9.85
CA ALA A 92 3.26 4.78 11.09
C ALA A 92 3.18 3.83 12.30
N GLY A 93 3.00 2.54 12.04
CA GLY A 93 2.58 1.59 13.08
C GLY A 93 1.19 1.90 13.64
N GLY A 94 0.85 1.23 14.73
CA GLY A 94 -0.36 1.52 15.51
C GLY A 94 -1.51 0.52 15.32
N PRO A 95 -2.71 0.85 15.85
CA PRO A 95 -3.84 -0.05 15.85
C PRO A 95 -4.37 -0.26 14.43
N ARG A 96 -4.67 -1.52 14.08
CA ARG A 96 -5.29 -1.87 12.80
C ARG A 96 -6.65 -1.18 12.64
N VAL A 97 -6.77 -0.41 11.56
CA VAL A 97 -8.05 0.13 11.12
C VAL A 97 -8.92 -0.99 10.54
N PRO A 98 -10.23 -1.04 10.86
CA PRO A 98 -11.12 -2.05 10.30
C PRO A 98 -11.15 -2.01 8.76
N LYS A 99 -11.07 -3.17 8.13
CA LYS A 99 -11.19 -3.32 6.67
C LYS A 99 -12.60 -2.92 6.22
N ARG A 100 -12.78 -2.57 4.94
CA ARG A 100 -14.10 -2.22 4.37
C ARG A 100 -15.15 -3.31 4.61
N PHE A 101 -14.75 -4.57 4.52
CA PHE A 101 -15.60 -5.73 4.84
C PHE A 101 -16.07 -5.72 6.30
N GLU A 102 -15.14 -5.52 7.24
CA GLU A 102 -15.44 -5.45 8.67
C GLU A 102 -16.36 -4.25 8.98
N LYS A 103 -16.09 -3.07 8.41
CA LYS A 103 -16.96 -1.88 8.54
C LYS A 103 -18.39 -2.14 8.07
N ALA A 104 -18.54 -2.85 6.95
CA ALA A 104 -19.84 -3.21 6.42
C ALA A 104 -20.61 -4.17 7.35
N LEU A 105 -19.93 -5.17 7.92
CA LEU A 105 -20.52 -6.07 8.90
C LEU A 105 -20.87 -5.36 10.22
N ILE A 106 -20.06 -4.39 10.65
CA ILE A 106 -20.37 -3.55 11.82
C ILE A 106 -21.65 -2.74 11.58
N PHE A 107 -21.76 -2.12 10.40
CA PHE A 107 -22.97 -1.38 10.01
C PHE A 107 -24.22 -2.26 10.00
N ALA A 108 -24.09 -3.50 9.51
CA ALA A 108 -25.17 -4.49 9.53
C ALA A 108 -25.39 -5.16 10.91
N ARG A 109 -24.69 -4.71 11.97
CA ARG A 109 -24.73 -5.26 13.33
C ARG A 109 -24.38 -6.75 13.43
N VAL A 110 -23.66 -7.27 12.44
CA VAL A 110 -23.11 -8.64 12.48
C VAL A 110 -21.83 -8.68 13.30
N LEU A 111 -21.03 -7.61 13.24
CA LEU A 111 -19.90 -7.35 14.13
C LEU A 111 -20.23 -6.16 15.04
N LEU A 112 -19.67 -6.16 16.24
CA LEU A 112 -19.72 -5.02 17.16
C LEU A 112 -18.54 -4.07 16.88
N PRO A 113 -18.65 -2.77 17.25
CA PRO A 113 -17.50 -1.87 17.23
C PRO A 113 -16.34 -2.44 18.06
N GLY A 114 -15.13 -2.51 17.47
CA GLY A 114 -13.94 -3.09 18.11
C GLY A 114 -13.76 -4.60 17.88
N GLU A 115 -14.69 -5.25 17.18
CA GLU A 115 -14.53 -6.62 16.69
C GLU A 115 -13.91 -6.64 15.28
N TYR A 116 -13.04 -7.63 15.05
CA TYR A 116 -12.33 -7.83 13.80
C TYR A 116 -12.54 -9.25 13.28
N ALA A 117 -12.73 -9.40 11.97
CA ALA A 117 -12.90 -10.69 11.33
C ALA A 117 -11.57 -11.17 10.70
N THR A 118 -11.06 -12.30 11.16
CA THR A 118 -9.85 -12.94 10.62
C THR A 118 -10.17 -14.31 10.02
N PRO A 119 -9.51 -14.74 8.94
CA PRO A 119 -9.68 -16.11 8.42
C PRO A 119 -9.47 -17.15 9.51
N HIS A 120 -10.40 -18.11 9.63
CA HIS A 120 -10.25 -19.22 10.56
C HIS A 120 -9.14 -20.16 10.07
N PRO A 121 -8.12 -20.57 10.86
CA PRO A 121 -6.96 -21.36 10.42
C PRO A 121 -7.27 -22.71 9.75
N LYS A 122 -8.42 -23.32 10.07
CA LYS A 122 -8.93 -24.55 9.44
C LYS A 122 -10.00 -24.28 8.37
N GLY A 123 -10.25 -23.02 8.06
CA GLY A 123 -11.28 -22.57 7.13
C GLY A 123 -10.75 -22.43 5.70
N PRO A 124 -11.65 -22.33 4.71
CA PRO A 124 -11.28 -22.24 3.30
C PRO A 124 -10.69 -20.88 2.89
N LEU A 125 -10.54 -19.93 3.82
CA LEU A 125 -10.09 -18.56 3.57
C LEU A 125 -8.62 -18.31 3.96
N VAL A 126 -7.88 -19.33 4.39
CA VAL A 126 -6.56 -19.20 5.03
C VAL A 126 -5.45 -18.78 4.08
N ASN A 127 -5.59 -19.06 2.78
CA ASN A 127 -4.48 -18.94 1.82
C ASN A 127 -4.67 -17.88 0.73
N ASP A 128 -5.56 -16.90 0.91
CA ASP A 128 -5.78 -15.77 -0.04
C ASP A 128 -5.82 -16.15 -1.54
N GLY A 129 -6.23 -17.39 -1.85
CA GLY A 129 -6.21 -17.94 -3.19
C GLY A 129 -7.25 -17.31 -4.13
N PRO A 130 -7.19 -17.62 -5.45
CA PRO A 130 -8.18 -17.14 -6.41
C PRO A 130 -9.61 -17.53 -5.96
N GLY A 131 -10.49 -16.53 -5.79
CA GLY A 131 -11.90 -16.72 -5.42
C GLY A 131 -12.29 -16.29 -4.01
N VAL A 132 -11.32 -15.97 -3.12
CA VAL A 132 -11.58 -15.50 -1.74
C VAL A 132 -12.45 -14.23 -1.72
N GLY A 133 -12.21 -13.29 -2.63
CA GLY A 133 -13.01 -12.06 -2.75
C GLY A 133 -14.50 -12.34 -3.03
N GLY A 134 -14.81 -13.36 -3.84
CA GLY A 134 -16.19 -13.74 -4.14
C GLY A 134 -16.92 -14.27 -2.91
N THR A 135 -16.22 -14.96 -2.00
CA THR A 135 -16.80 -15.45 -0.74
C THR A 135 -17.15 -14.31 0.21
N TYR A 136 -16.28 -13.30 0.36
CA TYR A 136 -16.59 -12.09 1.13
C TYR A 136 -17.80 -11.34 0.56
N THR A 137 -17.89 -11.20 -0.76
CA THR A 137 -19.07 -10.57 -1.41
C THR A 137 -20.36 -11.36 -1.14
N LYS A 138 -20.31 -12.70 -1.19
CA LYS A 138 -21.46 -13.55 -0.85
C LYS A 138 -21.88 -13.39 0.61
N MET A 139 -20.92 -13.30 1.54
CA MET A 139 -21.20 -13.02 2.95
C MET A 139 -21.88 -11.66 3.13
N LEU A 140 -21.34 -10.60 2.54
CA LEU A 140 -21.93 -9.26 2.61
C LEU A 140 -23.35 -9.23 2.04
N SER A 141 -23.55 -9.88 0.89
CA SER A 141 -24.87 -9.97 0.23
C SER A 141 -25.90 -10.66 1.13
N GLN A 142 -25.54 -11.80 1.73
CA GLN A 142 -26.44 -12.54 2.63
C GLN A 142 -26.75 -11.77 3.92
N PHE A 143 -25.75 -11.13 4.52
CA PHE A 143 -25.93 -10.33 5.73
C PHE A 143 -26.58 -8.96 5.48
N LYS A 144 -26.97 -8.68 4.23
CA LYS A 144 -27.47 -7.35 3.80
C LYS A 144 -26.52 -6.20 4.14
N ALA A 145 -25.23 -6.49 4.16
CA ALA A 145 -24.16 -5.59 4.55
C ALA A 145 -23.46 -4.92 3.36
N SER A 146 -23.84 -5.24 2.12
CA SER A 146 -23.22 -4.62 0.95
C SER A 146 -23.53 -3.12 0.91
N ARG A 147 -22.53 -2.31 0.51
CA ARG A 147 -22.69 -0.85 0.37
C ARG A 147 -23.76 -0.49 -0.66
N ASP A 148 -23.86 -1.29 -1.71
CA ASP A 148 -24.90 -1.18 -2.73
C ASP A 148 -26.06 -2.12 -2.34
N PRO A 149 -27.24 -1.58 -2.00
CA PRO A 149 -28.39 -2.40 -1.62
C PRO A 149 -28.85 -3.38 -2.70
N SER A 150 -28.62 -3.07 -3.99
CA SER A 150 -29.00 -3.94 -5.10
C SER A 150 -28.20 -5.24 -5.16
N GLN A 151 -27.01 -5.26 -4.54
CA GLN A 151 -26.14 -6.43 -4.45
C GLN A 151 -26.51 -7.35 -3.28
N ASN A 152 -27.40 -6.90 -2.39
CA ASN A 152 -27.84 -7.70 -1.25
C ASN A 152 -28.83 -8.78 -1.67
N GLU A 153 -28.84 -9.87 -0.90
CA GLU A 153 -29.72 -11.00 -1.17
C GLU A 153 -31.19 -10.61 -0.98
N THR A 154 -31.97 -10.76 -2.05
CA THR A 154 -33.42 -10.61 -2.03
C THR A 154 -34.11 -11.92 -1.64
N GLU A 155 -35.37 -11.85 -1.19
CA GLU A 155 -36.15 -13.04 -0.86
C GLU A 155 -36.37 -13.96 -2.09
N THR A 156 -36.47 -13.39 -3.29
CA THR A 156 -36.54 -14.16 -4.55
C THR A 156 -35.23 -14.91 -4.81
N SER A 157 -34.09 -14.23 -4.67
CA SER A 157 -32.75 -14.84 -4.80
C SER A 157 -32.54 -15.96 -3.78
N LYS A 158 -32.91 -15.71 -2.53
CA LYS A 158 -32.84 -16.68 -1.42
C LYS A 158 -33.69 -17.93 -1.69
N LYS A 159 -34.93 -17.76 -2.14
CA LYS A 159 -35.82 -18.88 -2.55
C LYS A 159 -35.22 -19.69 -3.69
N ARG A 160 -34.65 -19.02 -4.70
CA ARG A 160 -33.97 -19.68 -5.83
C ARG A 160 -32.75 -20.48 -5.39
N LYS A 161 -31.90 -19.93 -4.51
CA LYS A 161 -30.72 -20.63 -3.98
C LYS A 161 -31.09 -21.85 -3.13
N ARG A 162 -32.22 -21.80 -2.41
CA ARG A 162 -32.78 -22.93 -1.66
C ARG A 162 -33.30 -24.05 -2.58
N LYS A 163 -33.85 -23.69 -3.76
CA LYS A 163 -34.38 -24.65 -4.74
C LYS A 163 -33.33 -25.19 -5.73
N GLY A 164 -32.22 -24.48 -5.92
CA GLY A 164 -31.20 -24.85 -6.90
C GLY A 164 -30.37 -26.07 -6.50
N LYS A 165 -29.97 -26.89 -7.48
CA LYS A 165 -29.03 -28.01 -7.29
C LYS A 165 -27.58 -27.56 -6.99
N LYS A 166 -27.27 -26.26 -7.09
CA LYS A 166 -25.94 -25.70 -6.82
C LYS A 166 -25.79 -25.39 -5.32
N PHE A 167 -24.68 -25.83 -4.74
CA PHE A 167 -24.35 -25.61 -3.32
C PHE A 167 -24.06 -24.15 -3.02
N TYR A 168 -25.05 -23.43 -2.48
CA TYR A 168 -24.85 -22.07 -1.95
C TYR A 168 -24.63 -22.14 -0.44
N PRO A 169 -23.44 -21.75 0.07
CA PRO A 169 -23.21 -21.70 1.51
C PRO A 169 -24.13 -20.68 2.17
N ARG A 170 -24.64 -21.01 3.36
CA ARG A 170 -25.35 -20.09 4.23
C ARG A 170 -24.47 -19.69 5.40
N PHE A 171 -24.16 -18.40 5.47
CA PHE A 171 -23.33 -17.83 6.51
C PHE A 171 -24.15 -17.47 7.74
N PHE A 172 -23.61 -17.72 8.92
CA PHE A 172 -24.21 -17.30 10.19
C PHE A 172 -23.11 -17.10 11.23
N ARG A 173 -23.32 -16.16 12.13
CA ARG A 173 -22.48 -15.97 13.31
C ARG A 173 -22.97 -16.88 14.43
N GLN A 174 -22.05 -17.57 15.09
CA GLN A 174 -22.32 -18.30 16.33
C GLN A 174 -21.13 -18.06 17.28
N GLY A 175 -21.39 -17.38 18.39
CA GLY A 175 -20.34 -16.89 19.29
C GLY A 175 -19.35 -15.99 18.56
N ASP A 176 -18.07 -16.31 18.71
CA ASP A 176 -16.94 -15.57 18.13
C ASP A 176 -16.48 -16.15 16.77
N VAL A 177 -17.34 -16.87 16.06
CA VAL A 177 -17.02 -17.46 14.75
C VAL A 177 -18.17 -17.25 13.76
N ILE A 178 -17.82 -16.91 12.52
CA ILE A 178 -18.73 -16.94 11.37
C ILE A 178 -18.52 -18.28 10.65
N PHE A 179 -19.60 -19.04 10.55
CA PHE A 179 -19.63 -20.33 9.88
C PHE A 179 -20.31 -20.25 8.52
N ALA A 180 -20.01 -21.21 7.64
CA ALA A 180 -20.76 -21.52 6.45
C ALA A 180 -21.39 -22.90 6.59
N ARG A 181 -22.72 -22.99 6.43
CA ARG A 181 -23.42 -24.27 6.27
C ARG A 181 -23.63 -24.56 4.80
N HIS A 182 -23.13 -25.69 4.32
CA HIS A 182 -23.42 -26.20 2.99
C HIS A 182 -24.72 -27.02 3.00
N SER A 183 -25.49 -26.95 1.92
CA SER A 183 -26.78 -27.64 1.78
C SER A 183 -26.67 -29.10 1.28
N ALA A 184 -25.47 -29.68 1.24
CA ALA A 184 -25.23 -31.04 0.77
C ALA A 184 -25.51 -32.11 1.83
N LYS A 185 -25.53 -33.39 1.41
CA LYS A 185 -25.92 -34.62 2.14
C LYS A 185 -25.24 -34.88 3.50
N ARG A 186 -24.29 -34.06 3.92
CA ARG A 186 -23.89 -33.87 5.31
C ARG A 186 -23.82 -32.36 5.52
N GLY A 187 -24.56 -31.86 6.51
CA GLY A 187 -24.66 -30.44 6.84
C GLY A 187 -23.35 -29.91 7.43
N ASP A 188 -22.26 -30.01 6.68
CA ASP A 188 -20.94 -29.63 7.13
C ASP A 188 -20.93 -28.14 7.41
N ILE A 189 -20.74 -27.84 8.70
CA ILE A 189 -20.58 -26.50 9.22
C ILE A 189 -19.08 -26.22 9.18
N VAL A 190 -18.68 -25.35 8.25
CA VAL A 190 -17.28 -25.00 8.05
C VAL A 190 -17.02 -23.65 8.70
N PRO A 191 -16.03 -23.54 9.61
CA PRO A 191 -15.66 -22.24 10.17
C PRO A 191 -14.98 -21.39 9.10
N MET A 192 -15.46 -20.16 8.92
CA MET A 192 -14.97 -19.26 7.88
C MET A 192 -14.08 -18.17 8.47
N LEU A 193 -14.59 -17.44 9.46
CA LEU A 193 -13.91 -16.29 10.06
C LEU A 193 -13.99 -16.38 11.58
N ASN A 194 -12.88 -16.12 12.26
CA ASN A 194 -12.84 -15.82 13.68
C ASN A 194 -13.16 -14.35 13.92
N ILE A 195 -13.84 -14.07 15.02
CA ILE A 195 -14.11 -12.75 15.52
C ILE A 195 -13.19 -12.51 16.71
N VAL A 196 -12.31 -11.54 16.57
CA VAL A 196 -11.33 -11.19 17.61
C VAL A 196 -11.70 -9.83 18.18
N LYS A 197 -11.68 -9.73 19.51
CA LYS A 197 -11.87 -8.47 20.23
C LYS A 197 -10.53 -7.75 20.36
N GLY A 198 -10.53 -6.46 20.07
CA GLY A 198 -9.33 -5.62 20.13
C GLY A 198 -8.56 -5.57 18.81
N ALA A 199 -8.07 -4.39 18.47
CA ALA A 199 -7.35 -4.14 17.23
C ALA A 199 -5.98 -4.84 17.25
N PRO A 200 -5.66 -5.70 16.26
CA PRO A 200 -4.29 -6.16 16.07
C PRO A 200 -3.36 -4.95 15.90
N SER A 201 -2.25 -4.90 16.65
CA SER A 201 -1.25 -3.84 16.47
C SER A 201 -0.26 -4.22 15.37
N TYR A 202 -0.10 -3.36 14.37
CA TYR A 202 1.00 -3.53 13.42
C TYR A 202 2.28 -2.96 14.02
N LYS A 203 3.35 -3.77 14.04
CA LYS A 203 4.71 -3.28 14.30
C LYS A 203 5.15 -2.44 13.10
N GLN A 204 5.80 -1.31 13.37
CA GLN A 204 6.40 -0.49 12.33
C GLN A 204 7.54 -1.28 11.66
N THR A 205 7.31 -1.77 10.46
CA THR A 205 8.28 -2.56 9.70
C THR A 205 8.86 -1.80 8.51
N LEU A 206 8.11 -0.82 7.98
CA LEU A 206 8.56 -0.01 6.85
C LEU A 206 9.28 1.24 7.34
N ARG A 207 10.57 1.36 7.03
CA ARG A 207 11.44 2.46 7.43
C ARG A 207 11.66 3.44 6.28
N PHE A 208 10.59 3.81 5.58
CA PHE A 208 10.64 4.62 4.36
C PHE A 208 11.52 5.88 4.51
N ARG A 209 11.26 6.70 5.55
CA ARG A 209 12.01 7.95 5.79
C ARG A 209 13.48 7.71 6.09
N GLU A 210 13.78 6.69 6.88
CA GLU A 210 15.15 6.34 7.26
C GLU A 210 15.93 5.81 6.05
N THR A 211 15.33 4.94 5.25
CA THR A 211 15.91 4.42 4.00
C THR A 211 16.23 5.56 3.04
N VAL A 212 15.29 6.48 2.82
CA VAL A 212 15.51 7.65 1.94
C VAL A 212 16.63 8.54 2.49
N ARG A 213 16.60 8.86 3.79
CA ARG A 213 17.62 9.70 4.44
C ARG A 213 19.02 9.10 4.31
N ARG A 214 19.16 7.81 4.64
CA ARG A 214 20.41 7.07 4.54
C ARG A 214 20.95 7.05 3.11
N THR A 215 20.08 6.87 2.11
CA THR A 215 20.50 6.91 0.70
C THR A 215 20.96 8.31 0.29
N VAL A 216 20.27 9.38 0.73
CA VAL A 216 20.70 10.75 0.47
C VAL A 216 22.08 11.02 1.07
N GLU A 217 22.28 10.69 2.36
CA GLU A 217 23.56 10.88 3.05
C GLU A 217 24.70 10.11 2.38
N LYS A 218 24.42 8.90 1.88
CA LYS A 218 25.41 8.03 1.22
C LYS A 218 25.76 8.47 -0.21
N ASP A 219 24.76 8.80 -1.02
CA ASP A 219 24.94 8.92 -2.47
C ASP A 219 25.01 10.36 -2.98
N PHE A 220 24.41 11.33 -2.26
CA PHE A 220 24.23 12.69 -2.79
C PHE A 220 25.55 13.36 -3.15
N GLN A 221 26.53 13.34 -2.24
CA GLN A 221 27.82 14.00 -2.45
C GLN A 221 28.54 13.46 -3.69
N ARG A 222 28.62 12.13 -3.81
CA ARG A 222 29.25 11.44 -4.94
C ARG A 222 28.54 11.78 -6.27
N LEU A 223 27.20 11.74 -6.27
CA LEU A 223 26.40 12.04 -7.47
C LEU A 223 26.45 13.51 -7.85
N PHE A 224 26.56 14.41 -6.86
CA PHE A 224 26.72 15.83 -7.05
C PHE A 224 28.06 16.16 -7.70
N GLU A 225 29.15 15.64 -7.15
CA GLU A 225 30.48 15.83 -7.72
C GLU A 225 30.58 15.29 -9.16
N GLN A 226 30.02 14.10 -9.40
CA GLN A 226 29.94 13.54 -10.75
C GLN A 226 29.15 14.44 -11.71
N SER A 227 27.97 14.89 -11.28
CA SER A 227 27.11 15.76 -12.08
C SER A 227 27.76 17.12 -12.36
N LEU A 228 28.50 17.66 -11.39
CA LEU A 228 29.23 18.92 -11.52
C LEU A 228 30.40 18.78 -12.50
N ARG A 229 31.21 17.72 -12.38
CA ARG A 229 32.28 17.42 -13.33
C ARG A 229 31.76 17.32 -14.77
N ASP A 230 30.68 16.58 -14.97
CA ASP A 230 30.05 16.42 -16.28
C ASP A 230 29.54 17.76 -16.83
N ALA A 231 28.81 18.52 -16.01
CA ALA A 231 28.24 19.81 -16.39
C ALA A 231 29.33 20.81 -16.81
N MET A 232 30.43 20.88 -16.04
CA MET A 232 31.56 21.75 -16.33
C MET A 232 32.32 21.32 -17.59
N ARG A 233 32.42 20.01 -17.89
CA ARG A 233 33.01 19.50 -19.14
C ARG A 233 32.18 19.86 -20.38
N THR A 234 30.86 19.93 -20.23
CA THR A 234 29.93 20.27 -21.31
C THR A 234 29.66 21.77 -21.43
N ARG A 235 30.42 22.62 -20.73
CA ARG A 235 30.29 24.09 -20.82
C ARG A 235 30.65 24.53 -22.24
N ARG A 236 29.61 24.83 -23.03
CA ARG A 236 29.68 25.61 -24.26
C ARG A 236 29.29 27.03 -23.98
#